data_AF-A0A9Q0V2F1-F1
#
_entry.id   AF-A0A9Q0V2F1-F1
#
_cell.length_a   1.000
_cell.length_b   1.000
_cell.length_c   1.000
_cell.angle_alpha   90.00
_cell.angle_beta   90.00
_cell.angle_gamma   90.00
#
_symmetry.space_group_name_H-M   'P 1'
#
loop_
_entity.id
_entity.type
_entity.pdbx_description
1 polymer ?
#
loop_
_entity_poly.entity_id
_entity_poly.type
_entity_poly.pdbx_seq_one_letter_code
_entity_poly.pdbx_strand_id
1 'polypeptide(L)'
;MYESHQVQTHIVQQLKYLNTIPSTEPTSEIHRQSSLQLELEVHQWHQSFCNVVKAQRDYIQSLTGWLRLSLFQFSKNPFSRTSQESRIYSLCEEWHHAVDRIPDKVASEGINSFLAVIHAIVVQQAEEHKQKKKSEFAFRLFEKKAAELRSLESKYGTYSMPETSSNARKKDPVMEKRAKVEIFASKGRGRKEEA
;
A
#
# COMPACT_ATOMS: atom_id res chain seq x y z
N MET A 1 16.50 5.01 21.07
CA MET A 1 15.12 5.45 20.80
C MET A 1 15.09 6.92 20.38
N TYR A 2 15.65 7.85 21.17
CA TYR A 2 15.73 9.27 20.79
C TYR A 2 16.53 9.52 19.51
N GLU A 3 17.78 9.05 19.43
CA GLU A 3 18.62 9.16 18.23
C GLU A 3 17.94 8.58 16.98
N SER A 4 17.37 7.38 17.10
CA SER A 4 16.61 6.72 16.03
C SER A 4 15.42 7.56 15.59
N HIS A 5 14.69 8.15 16.54
CA HIS A 5 13.55 9.01 16.26
C HIS A 5 13.96 10.32 15.56
N GLN A 6 15.12 10.90 15.92
CA GLN A 6 15.65 12.07 15.22
C GLN A 6 15.94 11.76 13.76
N VAL A 7 16.60 10.62 13.48
CA VAL A 7 16.90 10.19 12.12
C VAL A 7 15.61 9.95 11.33
N GLN A 8 14.64 9.22 11.90
CA GLN A 8 13.34 8.98 11.28
C GLN A 8 12.59 10.29 10.98
N THR A 9 12.58 11.21 11.93
CA THR A 9 11.94 12.52 11.78
C THR A 9 12.60 13.33 10.66
N HIS A 10 13.93 13.32 10.60
CA HIS A 10 14.67 14.00 9.55
C HIS A 10 14.30 13.43 8.17
N ILE A 11 14.28 12.11 8.02
CA ILE A 11 13.87 11.44 6.77
C ILE A 11 12.45 11.87 6.37
N VAL A 12 11.48 11.80 7.30
CA VAL A 12 10.08 12.20 7.04
C VAL A 12 9.97 13.67 6.64
N GLN A 13 10.78 14.55 7.23
CA GLN A 13 10.82 15.97 6.84
C GLN A 13 11.34 16.15 5.42
N GLN A 14 12.34 15.36 4.99
CA GLN A 14 12.85 15.40 3.62
C GLN A 14 11.81 14.91 2.61
N LEU A 15 10.96 13.94 2.96
CA LEU A 15 9.92 13.42 2.07
C LEU A 15 8.94 14.50 1.59
N LYS A 16 8.75 15.58 2.36
CA LYS A 16 7.86 16.70 1.98
C LYS A 16 8.33 17.45 0.73
N TYR A 17 9.61 17.36 0.38
CA TYR A 17 10.20 18.04 -0.77
C TYR A 17 10.30 17.14 -2.00
N LEU A 18 9.86 15.88 -1.90
CA LEU A 18 9.77 15.01 -3.06
C LEU A 18 8.62 15.46 -3.95
N ASN A 19 8.95 16.05 -5.10
CA ASN A 19 7.98 16.31 -6.15
C ASN A 19 7.53 14.97 -6.74
N THR A 20 6.31 14.59 -6.42
CA THR A 20 5.66 13.39 -6.98
C THR A 20 5.11 13.74 -8.35
N ILE A 21 5.89 13.48 -9.39
CA ILE A 21 5.36 13.42 -10.76
C ILE A 21 4.61 12.09 -10.85
N PRO A 22 3.29 12.09 -11.13
CA PRO A 22 2.55 10.85 -11.30
C PRO A 22 3.20 10.03 -12.42
N SER A 23 3.60 8.79 -12.10
CA SER A 23 4.15 7.91 -13.13
C SER A 23 3.02 7.47 -14.05
N THR A 24 3.23 7.59 -15.36
CA THR A 24 2.37 6.97 -16.37
C THR A 24 2.71 5.49 -16.58
N GLU A 25 3.76 4.98 -15.93
CA GLU A 25 4.15 3.58 -16.06
C GLU A 25 3.22 2.68 -15.23
N PRO A 26 2.79 1.54 -15.78
CA PRO A 26 1.95 0.60 -15.06
C PRO A 26 2.69 0.01 -13.86
N THR A 27 1.96 -0.25 -12.77
CA THR A 27 2.48 -0.95 -11.58
C THR A 27 3.17 -2.26 -11.97
N SER A 28 4.46 -2.37 -11.64
CA SER A 28 5.27 -3.58 -11.85
C SER A 28 5.06 -4.58 -10.70
N GLU A 29 5.41 -5.84 -10.93
CA GLU A 29 5.37 -6.87 -9.87
C GLU A 29 6.31 -6.51 -8.71
N ILE A 30 7.45 -5.89 -9.00
CA ILE A 30 8.39 -5.42 -7.97
C ILE A 30 7.73 -4.32 -7.13
N HIS A 31 7.05 -3.35 -7.75
CA HIS A 31 6.32 -2.31 -7.01
C HIS A 31 5.26 -2.93 -6.09
N ARG A 32 4.52 -3.92 -6.59
CA ARG A 32 3.49 -4.63 -5.81
C ARG A 32 4.09 -5.39 -4.62
N GLN A 33 5.21 -6.08 -4.82
CA GLN A 33 5.91 -6.80 -3.74
C GLN A 33 6.46 -5.83 -2.69
N SER A 34 7.07 -4.72 -3.12
CA SER A 34 7.58 -3.68 -2.22
C SER A 34 6.45 -3.04 -1.39
N SER A 35 5.30 -2.75 -2.00
CA SER A 35 4.14 -2.21 -1.28
C SER A 35 3.59 -3.20 -0.25
N LEU A 36 3.52 -4.50 -0.57
CA LEU A 36 3.10 -5.53 0.38
C LEU A 36 4.10 -5.69 1.53
N GLN A 37 5.40 -5.69 1.25
CA GLN A 37 6.42 -5.74 2.30
C GLN A 37 6.31 -4.52 3.21
N LEU A 38 6.13 -3.33 2.65
CA LEU A 38 5.95 -2.11 3.42
C LEU A 38 4.74 -2.20 4.35
N GLU A 39 3.61 -2.74 3.87
CA GLU A 39 2.41 -2.97 4.69
C GLU A 39 2.71 -3.86 5.90
N LEU A 40 3.41 -4.97 5.68
CA LEU A 40 3.79 -5.92 6.73
C LEU A 40 4.71 -5.28 7.77
N GLU A 41 5.74 -4.56 7.32
CA GLU A 41 6.71 -3.90 8.20
C GLU A 41 6.05 -2.79 9.03
N VAL A 42 5.16 -1.99 8.43
CA VAL A 42 4.45 -0.92 9.14
C VAL A 42 3.46 -1.50 10.16
N HIS A 43 2.79 -2.60 9.82
CA HIS A 43 1.94 -3.33 10.78
C HIS A 43 2.76 -3.87 11.96
N GLN A 44 3.92 -4.49 11.70
CA GLN A 44 4.81 -4.97 12.76
C GLN A 44 5.37 -3.82 13.61
N TRP A 45 5.70 -2.68 12.99
CA TRP A 45 6.12 -1.48 13.68
C TRP A 45 5.01 -0.94 14.61
N HIS A 46 3.75 -0.90 14.16
CA HIS A 46 2.61 -0.50 14.98
C HIS A 46 2.43 -1.38 16.22
N GLN A 47 2.45 -2.70 16.04
CA GLN A 47 2.34 -3.65 17.15
C GLN A 47 3.51 -3.51 18.13
N SER A 48 4.74 -3.41 17.61
CA SER A 48 5.94 -3.26 18.42
C SER A 48 5.92 -1.95 19.21
N PHE A 49 5.47 -0.85 18.60
CA PHE A 49 5.29 0.43 19.27
C PHE A 49 4.32 0.31 20.45
N CYS A 50 3.12 -0.24 20.22
CA CYS A 50 2.12 -0.43 21.27
C CYS A 50 2.66 -1.29 22.42
N ASN A 51 3.37 -2.37 22.10
CA ASN A 51 3.95 -3.27 23.10
C ASN A 51 5.04 -2.59 23.92
N VAL A 52 5.94 -1.81 23.30
CA VAL A 52 7.00 -1.08 24.02
C VAL A 52 6.41 -0.04 24.96
N VAL A 53 5.42 0.74 24.51
CA VAL A 53 4.74 1.74 25.35
C VAL A 53 4.08 1.07 26.55
N LYS A 54 3.34 -0.03 26.30
CA LYS A 54 2.69 -0.78 27.37
C LYS A 54 3.71 -1.35 28.36
N ALA A 55 4.77 -1.98 27.87
CA ALA A 55 5.81 -2.56 28.71
C ALA A 55 6.50 -1.49 29.58
N GLN A 56 6.74 -0.30 29.04
CA GLN A 56 7.27 0.83 29.81
C GLN A 56 6.31 1.28 30.91
N ARG A 57 5.02 1.44 30.60
CA ARG A 57 3.98 1.79 31.60
C ARG A 57 3.92 0.76 32.72
N ASP A 58 3.81 -0.52 32.36
CA ASP A 58 3.69 -1.63 33.30
C ASP A 58 4.95 -1.77 34.18
N TYR A 59 6.13 -1.58 33.60
CA TYR A 59 7.41 -1.61 34.32
C TYR A 59 7.48 -0.50 35.38
N ILE A 60 7.18 0.75 35.00
CA ILE A 60 7.27 1.90 35.92
C ILE A 60 6.20 1.83 37.00
N GLN A 61 4.99 1.39 36.67
CA GLN A 61 3.95 1.14 37.66
C GLN A 61 4.39 0.09 38.69
N SER A 62 4.96 -1.02 38.22
CA SER A 62 5.44 -2.11 39.08
C SER A 62 6.60 -1.65 39.97
N LEU A 63 7.57 -0.93 39.41
CA LEU A 63 8.71 -0.38 40.14
C LEU A 63 8.27 0.60 41.24
N THR A 64 7.37 1.51 40.89
CA THR A 64 6.86 2.53 41.81
C THR A 64 6.03 1.89 42.93
N GLY A 65 5.18 0.92 42.59
CA GLY A 65 4.46 0.11 43.58
C GLY A 65 5.39 -0.67 44.51
N TRP A 66 6.42 -1.32 43.96
CA TRP A 66 7.41 -2.05 44.75
C TRP A 66 8.18 -1.14 45.71
N LEU A 67 8.61 0.05 45.26
CA LEU A 67 9.27 1.05 46.11
C LEU A 67 8.32 1.55 47.21
N ARG A 68 7.04 1.79 46.89
CA ARG A 68 6.04 2.19 47.87
C ARG A 68 5.88 1.16 48.99
N LEU A 69 5.81 -0.12 48.64
CA LEU A 69 5.72 -1.20 49.62
C LEU A 69 7.02 -1.29 50.45
N SER A 70 8.16 -1.29 49.76
CA SER A 70 9.47 -1.49 50.38
C SER A 70 9.87 -0.35 51.33
N LEU A 71 9.63 0.90 50.94
CA LEU A 71 10.04 2.08 51.70
C LEU A 71 9.01 2.51 52.77
N PHE A 72 7.71 2.25 52.55
CA PHE A 72 6.66 2.78 53.43
C PHE A 72 5.92 1.72 54.25
N GLN A 73 5.81 0.47 53.80
CA GLN A 73 5.07 -0.56 54.54
C GLN A 73 5.98 -1.45 55.43
N PHE A 74 7.23 -1.68 55.03
CA PHE A 74 8.16 -2.53 55.79
C PHE A 74 9.21 -1.75 56.60
N SER A 75 9.25 -0.42 56.46
CA SER A 75 10.10 0.45 57.26
C SER A 75 9.58 0.53 58.70
N LYS A 76 10.33 -0.04 59.64
CA LYS A 76 9.97 -0.11 61.07
C LYS A 76 10.03 1.23 61.81
N ASN A 77 10.51 2.30 61.18
CA ASN A 77 10.60 3.61 61.84
C ASN A 77 10.27 4.75 60.85
N PRO A 78 9.08 5.39 60.97
CA PRO A 78 8.67 6.50 60.10
C PRO A 78 9.65 7.68 60.10
N PHE A 79 10.49 7.78 61.14
CA PHE A 79 11.44 8.86 61.38
C PHE A 79 12.88 8.56 60.89
N SER A 80 13.19 7.34 60.41
CA SER A 80 14.54 7.02 59.91
C SER A 80 14.69 7.13 58.40
N ARG A 81 13.76 7.80 57.72
CA ARG A 81 13.82 7.97 56.26
C ARG A 81 15.03 8.82 55.91
N THR A 82 15.93 8.27 55.13
CA THR A 82 17.06 9.04 54.63
C THR A 82 16.55 10.02 53.57
N SER A 83 17.18 11.19 53.46
CA SER A 83 16.87 12.13 52.37
C SER A 83 16.99 11.48 50.98
N GLN A 84 17.80 10.43 50.86
CA GLN A 84 18.04 9.70 49.61
C GLN A 84 16.84 8.84 49.21
N GLU A 85 16.24 8.08 50.14
CA GLU A 85 15.04 7.26 49.87
C GLU A 85 13.86 8.12 49.40
N SER A 86 13.68 9.29 50.01
CA SER A 86 12.63 10.23 49.61
C SER A 86 12.85 10.77 48.19
N ARG A 87 14.10 11.04 47.80
CA ARG A 87 14.43 11.52 46.44
C ARG A 87 14.22 10.45 45.39
N ILE A 88 14.61 9.20 45.68
CA ILE A 88 14.42 8.06 44.76
C ILE A 88 12.93 7.83 44.54
N TYR A 89 12.12 7.82 45.61
CA TYR A 89 10.67 7.65 45.48
C TYR A 89 10.03 8.79 44.68
N SER A 90 10.39 10.04 44.98
CA SER A 90 9.86 11.21 44.25
C SER A 90 10.20 11.15 42.76
N LEU A 91 11.43 10.75 42.41
CA LEU A 91 11.83 10.54 41.02
C LEU A 91 10.97 9.47 40.33
N CYS A 92 10.71 8.34 40.99
CA CYS A 92 9.88 7.27 40.42
C CYS A 92 8.42 7.68 40.24
N GLU A 93 7.84 8.44 41.19
CA GLU A 93 6.48 8.99 41.05
C GLU A 93 6.40 10.00 39.91
N GLU A 94 7.38 10.91 39.80
CA GLU A 94 7.47 11.87 38.70
C GLU A 94 7.61 11.14 37.36
N TRP A 95 8.44 10.09 37.31
CA TRP A 95 8.61 9.27 36.11
C TRP A 95 7.33 8.52 35.75
N HIS A 96 6.63 7.95 36.73
CA HIS A 96 5.33 7.31 36.54
C HIS A 96 4.32 8.28 35.94
N HIS A 97 4.19 9.47 36.52
CA HIS A 97 3.30 10.50 35.99
C HIS A 97 3.72 11.03 34.61
N ALA A 98 5.02 11.08 34.32
CA ALA A 98 5.50 11.49 33.00
C ALA A 98 5.15 10.44 31.94
N VAL A 99 5.38 9.16 32.23
CA VAL A 99 5.03 8.04 31.35
C VAL A 99 3.53 7.94 31.16
N ASP A 100 2.73 8.19 32.21
CA ASP A 100 1.28 8.10 32.12
C ASP A 100 0.68 9.16 31.17
N ARG A 101 1.32 10.32 31.12
CA ARG A 101 0.93 11.48 30.30
C ARG A 101 1.46 11.45 28.86
N ILE A 102 2.21 10.43 28.46
CA ILE A 102 2.70 10.31 27.06
C ILE A 102 1.50 10.24 26.11
N PRO A 103 1.48 11.02 25.00
CA PRO A 103 0.40 10.98 24.02
C PRO A 103 0.51 9.78 23.07
N ASP A 104 0.67 8.57 23.62
CA ASP A 104 0.93 7.36 22.82
C ASP A 104 -0.24 6.97 21.91
N LYS A 105 -1.47 7.31 22.30
CA LYS A 105 -2.67 7.08 21.49
C LYS A 105 -2.62 7.82 20.15
N VAL A 106 -2.25 9.11 20.18
CA VAL A 106 -2.15 9.93 18.96
C VAL A 106 -1.09 9.38 18.01
N ALA A 107 0.05 8.96 18.56
CA ALA A 107 1.11 8.32 17.77
C ALA A 107 0.65 6.97 17.19
N SER A 108 0.00 6.12 18.00
CA SER A 108 -0.52 4.81 17.57
C SER A 108 -1.57 4.95 16.47
N GLU A 109 -2.51 5.90 16.62
CA GLU A 109 -3.53 6.22 15.62
C GLU A 109 -2.89 6.75 14.33
N GLY A 110 -1.87 7.60 14.43
CA GLY A 110 -1.12 8.09 13.28
C GLY A 110 -0.46 6.97 12.48
N ILE A 111 0.18 6.01 13.16
CA ILE A 111 0.79 4.83 12.51
C ILE A 111 -0.29 3.96 11.87
N ASN A 112 -1.40 3.71 12.58
CA ASN A 112 -2.50 2.90 12.06
C ASN A 112 -3.18 3.57 10.84
N SER A 113 -3.33 4.89 10.85
CA SER A 113 -3.82 5.64 9.70
C SER A 113 -2.87 5.54 8.50
N PHE A 114 -1.56 5.58 8.74
CA PHE A 114 -0.57 5.37 7.67
C PHE A 114 -0.65 3.95 7.08
N LEU A 115 -0.80 2.94 7.94
CA LEU A 115 -1.04 1.56 7.50
C LEU A 115 -2.29 1.44 6.62
N ALA A 116 -3.39 2.09 6.99
CA ALA A 116 -4.62 2.09 6.20
C ALA A 116 -4.43 2.67 4.78
N VAL A 117 -3.62 3.73 4.65
CA VAL A 117 -3.28 4.31 3.35
C VAL A 117 -2.46 3.33 2.51
N ILE A 118 -1.46 2.66 3.10
CA ILE A 118 -0.67 1.64 2.40
C ILE A 118 -1.57 0.48 1.95
N HIS A 119 -2.46 0.01 2.82
CA HIS A 119 -3.41 -1.05 2.48
C HIS A 119 -4.30 -0.67 1.28
N ALA A 120 -4.80 0.56 1.24
CA ALA A 120 -5.58 1.05 0.10
C ALA A 120 -4.78 0.99 -1.22
N ILE A 121 -3.48 1.32 -1.18
CA ILE A 121 -2.58 1.19 -2.34
C ILE A 121 -2.43 -0.28 -2.75
N VAL A 122 -2.24 -1.20 -1.79
CA VAL A 122 -2.11 -2.65 -2.08
C VAL A 122 -3.38 -3.19 -2.76
N VAL A 123 -4.56 -2.81 -2.27
CA VAL A 123 -5.85 -3.18 -2.87
C VAL A 123 -5.96 -2.63 -4.29
N GLN A 124 -5.59 -1.37 -4.49
CA GLN A 124 -5.61 -0.73 -5.81
C GLN A 124 -4.68 -1.46 -6.81
N GLN A 125 -3.45 -1.76 -6.41
CA GLN A 125 -2.49 -2.49 -7.24
C GLN A 125 -2.98 -3.91 -7.59
N ALA A 126 -3.71 -4.57 -6.70
CA ALA A 126 -4.29 -5.89 -6.97
C ALA A 126 -5.37 -5.81 -8.07
N GLU A 127 -6.21 -4.77 -8.05
CA GLU A 127 -7.22 -4.55 -9.09
C GLU A 127 -6.57 -4.13 -10.42
N GLU A 128 -5.57 -3.26 -10.41
CA GLU A 128 -4.78 -2.90 -11.60
C GLU A 128 -4.18 -4.13 -12.28
N HIS A 129 -3.57 -5.03 -11.50
CA HIS A 129 -3.00 -6.27 -12.01
C HIS A 129 -4.06 -7.21 -12.61
N LYS A 130 -5.24 -7.29 -12.00
CA LYS A 130 -6.37 -8.05 -12.55
C LYS A 130 -6.87 -7.46 -13.87
N GLN A 131 -6.96 -6.14 -13.98
CA GLN A 131 -7.36 -5.47 -15.22
C GLN A 131 -6.31 -5.63 -16.32
N LYS A 132 -5.02 -5.56 -15.97
CA LYS A 132 -3.90 -5.85 -16.89
C LYS A 132 -4.03 -7.24 -17.51
N LYS A 133 -4.25 -8.28 -16.70
CA LYS A 133 -4.45 -9.66 -17.19
C LYS A 133 -5.63 -9.79 -18.16
N LYS A 134 -6.76 -9.12 -17.87
CA LYS A 134 -7.93 -9.10 -18.76
C LYS A 134 -7.60 -8.42 -20.09
N SER A 135 -6.88 -7.30 -20.04
CA SER A 135 -6.45 -6.54 -21.22
C SER A 135 -5.50 -7.37 -22.10
N GLU A 136 -4.49 -8.00 -21.52
CA GLU A 136 -3.54 -8.87 -22.22
C GLU A 136 -4.24 -10.06 -22.88
N PHE A 137 -5.21 -10.67 -22.20
CA PHE A 137 -6.02 -11.75 -22.77
C PHE A 137 -6.83 -11.28 -23.97
N ALA A 138 -7.53 -10.14 -23.85
CA ALA A 138 -8.30 -9.56 -24.95
C ALA A 138 -7.41 -9.19 -26.14
N PHE A 139 -6.22 -8.65 -25.88
CA PHE A 139 -5.24 -8.31 -26.91
C PHE A 139 -4.76 -9.56 -27.66
N ARG A 140 -4.42 -10.65 -26.95
CA ARG A 140 -4.04 -11.93 -27.59
C ARG A 140 -5.14 -12.50 -28.47
N LEU A 141 -6.40 -12.41 -28.04
CA LEU A 141 -7.54 -12.83 -28.86
C LEU A 141 -7.68 -11.96 -30.11
N PHE A 142 -7.52 -10.66 -29.98
CA PHE A 142 -7.54 -9.72 -31.11
C PHE A 142 -6.43 -10.03 -32.10
N GLU A 143 -5.18 -10.23 -31.65
CA GLU A 143 -4.06 -10.58 -32.51
C GLU A 143 -4.31 -11.86 -33.29
N LYS A 144 -4.86 -12.89 -32.63
CA LYS A 144 -5.23 -14.15 -33.29
C LYS A 144 -6.28 -13.92 -34.38
N LYS A 145 -7.33 -13.15 -34.09
CA LYS A 145 -8.39 -12.83 -35.07
C LYS A 145 -7.85 -11.99 -36.24
N ALA A 146 -6.95 -11.04 -35.97
CA ALA A 146 -6.30 -10.24 -36.98
C ALA A 146 -5.37 -11.07 -37.88
N ALA A 147 -4.67 -12.06 -37.32
CA ALA A 147 -3.86 -13.01 -38.09
C ALA A 147 -4.72 -13.94 -38.97
N GLU A 148 -5.83 -14.47 -38.43
CA GLU A 148 -6.82 -15.25 -39.19
C GLU A 148 -7.38 -14.44 -40.37
N LEU A 149 -7.70 -13.16 -40.15
CA LEU A 149 -8.22 -12.27 -41.20
C LEU A 149 -7.16 -12.00 -42.29
N ARG A 150 -5.92 -11.68 -41.92
CA ARG A 150 -4.82 -11.49 -42.89
C ARG A 150 -4.56 -12.74 -43.73
N SER A 151 -4.64 -13.93 -43.13
CA SER A 151 -4.50 -15.20 -43.86
C SER A 151 -5.63 -15.41 -44.87
N LEU A 152 -6.87 -15.09 -44.48
CA LEU A 152 -8.01 -15.17 -45.38
C LEU A 152 -7.89 -14.17 -46.54
N GLU A 153 -7.53 -12.93 -46.26
CA GLU A 153 -7.32 -11.90 -47.28
C GLU A 153 -6.20 -12.27 -48.25
N SER A 154 -5.10 -12.87 -47.78
CA SER A 154 -4.04 -13.37 -48.68
C SER A 154 -4.52 -14.52 -49.56
N LYS A 155 -5.41 -15.39 -49.05
CA LYS A 155 -5.92 -16.54 -49.80
C LYS A 155 -6.95 -16.14 -50.87
N TYR A 156 -7.76 -15.13 -50.59
CA TYR A 156 -8.82 -14.66 -51.50
C TYR A 156 -8.41 -13.44 -52.34
N GLY A 157 -7.41 -12.66 -51.92
CA GLY A 157 -6.90 -11.49 -52.65
C GLY A 157 -6.20 -11.82 -53.96
N THR A 158 -5.66 -13.03 -54.10
CA THR A 158 -5.05 -13.52 -55.36
C THR A 158 -6.10 -13.97 -56.39
N TYR A 159 -7.38 -14.12 -56.01
CA TYR A 159 -8.44 -14.66 -56.88
C TYR A 159 -9.53 -13.64 -57.24
N SER A 160 -9.25 -12.34 -57.14
CA SER A 160 -10.11 -11.30 -57.73
C SER A 160 -9.66 -10.99 -59.16
N MET A 161 -10.09 -11.81 -60.13
CA MET A 161 -10.24 -11.37 -61.52
C MET A 161 -11.64 -10.75 -61.71
N PRO A 162 -11.79 -9.73 -62.57
CA PRO A 162 -13.03 -8.97 -62.70
C PRO A 162 -14.00 -9.71 -63.62
N GLU A 163 -15.01 -10.36 -63.04
CA GLU A 163 -16.12 -10.92 -63.81
C GLU A 163 -17.20 -9.84 -63.98
N THR A 164 -17.26 -9.36 -65.22
CA THR A 164 -18.33 -8.56 -65.79
C THR A 164 -19.68 -9.29 -65.66
N SER A 165 -20.76 -8.51 -65.49
CA SER A 165 -22.18 -8.90 -65.63
C SER A 165 -22.94 -9.48 -64.41
N SER A 166 -23.83 -8.61 -63.93
CA SER A 166 -25.23 -8.81 -63.50
C SER A 166 -25.60 -9.75 -62.33
N ASN A 167 -26.37 -9.16 -61.40
CA ASN A 167 -27.28 -9.78 -60.43
C ASN A 167 -26.70 -10.73 -59.36
N ALA A 168 -26.25 -10.15 -58.24
CA ALA A 168 -26.86 -10.32 -56.91
C ALA A 168 -26.03 -9.55 -55.89
N ARG A 169 -26.67 -8.78 -55.01
CA ARG A 169 -26.06 -8.22 -53.79
C ARG A 169 -25.63 -9.38 -52.86
N LYS A 170 -24.53 -10.05 -53.16
CA LYS A 170 -23.78 -10.83 -52.16
C LYS A 170 -22.83 -9.84 -51.51
N LYS A 171 -23.28 -9.27 -50.38
CA LYS A 171 -22.44 -8.47 -49.48
C LYS A 171 -21.17 -9.28 -49.22
N ASP A 172 -20.05 -8.69 -49.64
CA ASP A 172 -18.73 -9.28 -49.49
C ASP A 172 -18.49 -9.66 -48.00
N PRO A 173 -18.35 -10.96 -47.66
CA PRO A 173 -18.12 -11.42 -46.30
C PRO A 173 -16.86 -10.80 -45.67
N VAL A 174 -15.90 -10.36 -46.50
CA VAL A 174 -14.68 -9.70 -46.09
C VAL A 174 -14.99 -8.29 -45.58
N MET A 175 -15.87 -7.55 -46.25
CA MET A 175 -16.30 -6.21 -45.82
C MET A 175 -17.07 -6.25 -44.50
N GLU A 176 -17.90 -7.28 -44.28
CA GLU A 176 -18.61 -7.45 -43.01
C GLU A 176 -17.64 -7.80 -41.85
N LYS A 177 -16.62 -8.62 -42.11
CA LYS A 177 -15.59 -8.92 -41.12
C LYS A 177 -14.67 -7.72 -40.85
N ARG A 178 -14.33 -6.92 -41.87
CA ARG A 178 -13.60 -5.65 -41.70
C ARG A 178 -14.36 -4.69 -40.80
N ALA A 179 -15.65 -4.48 -41.07
CA ALA A 179 -16.49 -3.63 -40.23
C ALA A 179 -16.55 -4.12 -38.77
N LYS A 180 -16.64 -5.44 -38.54
CA LYS A 180 -16.60 -6.01 -37.18
C LYS A 180 -15.26 -5.76 -36.50
N VAL A 181 -14.14 -6.00 -37.18
CA VAL A 181 -12.79 -5.79 -36.62
C VAL A 181 -12.53 -4.31 -36.31
N GLU A 182 -13.04 -3.40 -37.15
CA GLU A 182 -12.90 -1.95 -36.95
C GLU A 182 -13.74 -1.44 -35.78
N ILE A 183 -14.95 -2.00 -35.58
CA ILE A 183 -15.76 -1.76 -34.38
C ILE A 183 -15.07 -2.28 -33.11
N PHE A 184 -14.39 -3.42 -33.17
CA PHE A 184 -13.60 -3.93 -32.04
C PHE A 184 -12.34 -3.07 -31.78
N ALA A 185 -11.72 -2.54 -32.84
CA ALA A 185 -10.53 -1.68 -32.73
C ALA A 185 -10.86 -0.30 -32.15
N SER A 186 -11.98 0.31 -32.54
CA SER A 186 -12.44 1.60 -31.99
C SER A 186 -12.86 1.48 -30.52
N LYS A 187 -13.48 0.35 -30.15
CA LYS A 187 -13.82 0.03 -28.74
C LYS A 187 -12.59 -0.25 -27.88
N GLY A 188 -11.47 -0.63 -28.48
CA GLY A 188 -10.15 -0.77 -27.83
C GLY A 188 -9.39 0.54 -27.67
N ARG A 189 -9.60 1.52 -28.56
CA ARG A 189 -8.99 2.87 -28.47
C ARG A 189 -9.69 3.80 -27.46
N GLY A 190 -11.02 3.76 -27.38
CA GLY A 190 -11.77 4.62 -26.45
C GLY A 190 -11.47 4.36 -24.96
N ARG A 191 -10.88 3.21 -24.62
CA ARG A 191 -10.42 2.90 -23.25
C ARG A 191 -9.02 3.41 -22.91
N LYS A 192 -8.29 3.98 -23.88
CA LYS A 192 -6.98 4.62 -23.68
C LYS A 192 -7.04 6.13 -23.52
N GLU A 193 -8.18 6.77 -23.81
CA GLU A 193 -8.35 8.24 -23.75
C GLU A 193 -9.10 8.72 -22.49
N GLU A 194 -9.59 7.81 -21.63
CA GLU A 194 -10.29 8.13 -20.38
C GLU A 194 -9.58 7.64 -19.10
N ALA A 195 -8.28 7.28 -19.20
CA ALA A 195 -7.47 6.87 -18.05
C ALA A 195 -6.23 7.76 -17.91
#